data_AF-A0A1F5H7Y7-F1
#
_entry.id   AF-A0A1F5H7Y7-F1
#
_cell.length_a   1.000
_cell.length_b   1.000
_cell.length_c   1.000
_cell.angle_alpha   90.00
_cell.angle_beta   90.00
_cell.angle_gamma   90.00
#
_symmetry.space_group_name_H-M   'P 1'
#
loop_
_entity.id
_entity.type
_entity.pdbx_description
1 polymer ?
#
loop_
_entity_poly.entity_id
_entity_poly.type
_entity_poly.pdbx_seq_one_letter_code
_entity_poly.pdbx_strand_id
1 'polypeptide(L)'
;MPIFFSFFFGRFSDIRGRKATIILSYIILTLGLMSMYFRERPLLLILGIFLLAINRAVIAPTIFALIGDVSTEKNIEAHTALLWMAQNIGVVSALIFSGEVQTKPIYLISIAIIVISLVILLPVLKLDFKAIKLKLSQE
;
A
#
# COMPACT_ATOMS: atom_id res chain seq x y z
N MET A 1 10.27 -5.52 -11.13
CA MET A 1 9.24 -4.49 -10.87
C MET A 1 8.76 -3.92 -12.20
N PRO A 2 7.48 -3.57 -12.39
CA PRO A 2 7.02 -2.87 -13.59
C PRO A 2 7.48 -1.42 -13.57
N ILE A 3 8.77 -1.18 -13.83
CA ILE A 3 9.45 0.12 -13.73
C ILE A 3 8.73 1.18 -14.59
N PHE A 4 8.20 0.78 -15.74
CA PHE A 4 7.45 1.65 -16.65
C PHE A 4 6.20 2.28 -16.02
N PHE A 5 5.41 1.51 -15.26
CA PHE A 5 4.17 2.02 -14.67
C PHE A 5 4.43 2.88 -13.43
N SER A 6 5.51 2.61 -12.69
CA SER A 6 5.88 3.36 -11.50
C SER A 6 6.06 4.85 -11.77
N PHE A 7 6.61 5.23 -12.93
CA PHE A 7 6.79 6.64 -13.31
C PHE A 7 5.46 7.37 -13.53
N PHE A 8 4.53 6.75 -14.27
CA PHE A 8 3.21 7.34 -14.53
C PHE A 8 2.40 7.50 -13.24
N PHE A 9 2.41 6.49 -12.37
CA PHE A 9 1.65 6.54 -11.13
C PHE A 9 2.30 7.42 -10.05
N GLY A 10 3.63 7.53 -10.04
CA GLY A 10 4.33 8.55 -9.23
C GLY A 10 3.84 9.95 -9.59
N ARG A 11 3.87 10.30 -10.88
CA ARG A 11 3.38 11.60 -11.36
C ARG A 11 1.89 11.82 -11.09
N PHE A 12 1.07 10.76 -11.17
CA PHE A 12 -0.36 10.83 -10.82
C PHE A 12 -0.59 11.14 -9.34
N SER A 13 0.23 10.56 -8.44
CA SER A 13 0.20 10.86 -7.00
C SER A 13 0.51 12.32 -6.70
N ASP A 14 1.48 12.89 -7.42
CA ASP A 14 1.87 14.28 -7.22
C ASP A 14 0.81 15.27 -7.71
N ILE A 15 0.06 14.91 -8.77
CA ILE A 15 -0.97 15.79 -9.37
C ILE A 15 -2.32 15.70 -8.65
N ARG A 16 -2.83 14.47 -8.41
CA ARG A 16 -4.16 14.29 -7.77
C ARG A 16 -4.11 14.23 -6.25
N GLY A 17 -2.91 14.23 -5.68
CA GLY A 17 -2.68 14.14 -4.26
C GLY A 17 -2.59 12.69 -3.76
N ARG A 18 -1.82 12.54 -2.68
CA ARG A 18 -1.44 11.25 -2.11
C ARG A 18 -2.62 10.45 -1.59
N LYS A 19 -3.57 11.13 -0.93
CA LYS A 19 -4.80 10.51 -0.41
C LYS A 19 -5.59 9.79 -1.49
N ALA A 20 -5.85 10.45 -2.63
CA ALA A 20 -6.62 9.86 -3.72
C ALA A 20 -5.91 8.65 -4.32
N THR A 21 -4.59 8.71 -4.45
CA THR A 21 -3.78 7.62 -5.01
C THR A 21 -3.70 6.42 -4.07
N ILE A 22 -3.61 6.64 -2.76
CA ILE A 22 -3.68 5.57 -1.76
C ILE A 22 -5.05 4.90 -1.81
N ILE A 23 -6.15 5.66 -1.82
CA ILE A 23 -7.51 5.11 -1.91
C ILE A 23 -7.69 4.28 -3.20
N LEU A 24 -7.24 4.79 -4.35
CA LEU A 24 -7.26 4.06 -5.61
C LEU A 24 -6.47 2.75 -5.53
N SER A 25 -5.27 2.80 -4.94
CA SER A 25 -4.45 1.62 -4.69
C SER A 25 -5.22 0.57 -3.88
N TYR A 26 -5.87 0.97 -2.78
CA TYR A 26 -6.68 0.07 -1.96
C TYR A 26 -7.81 -0.58 -2.76
N ILE A 27 -8.51 0.17 -3.61
CA ILE A 27 -9.57 -0.37 -4.48
C ILE A 27 -8.99 -1.41 -5.45
N ILE A 28 -7.89 -1.09 -6.13
CA ILE A 28 -7.23 -2.02 -7.07
C ILE A 28 -6.78 -3.30 -6.35
N LEU A 29 -6.22 -3.16 -5.15
CA LEU A 29 -5.77 -4.29 -4.33
C LEU A 29 -6.94 -5.20 -3.94
N THR A 30 -8.04 -4.62 -3.46
CA THR A 30 -9.25 -5.36 -3.09
C THR A 30 -9.83 -6.10 -4.30
N LEU A 31 -9.94 -5.45 -5.45
CA LEU A 31 -10.43 -6.09 -6.69
C LEU A 31 -9.49 -7.20 -7.16
N GLY A 32 -8.17 -7.01 -7.02
CA GLY A 32 -7.17 -8.04 -7.30
C GLY A 32 -7.38 -9.27 -6.43
N LEU A 33 -7.50 -9.09 -5.11
CA LEU A 33 -7.74 -10.19 -4.17
C LEU A 33 -9.10 -10.87 -4.36
N MET A 34 -10.15 -10.11 -4.67
CA MET A 34 -11.46 -10.66 -5.02
C MET A 34 -11.37 -11.53 -6.28
N SER A 35 -10.60 -11.12 -7.28
CA SER A 35 -10.36 -11.93 -8.48
C SER A 35 -9.59 -13.21 -8.17
N MET A 36 -8.58 -13.13 -7.28
CA MET A 36 -7.81 -14.29 -6.82
C MET A 36 -8.65 -15.31 -6.03
N TYR A 37 -9.71 -14.87 -5.34
CA TYR A 37 -10.64 -15.78 -4.67
C TYR A 37 -11.29 -16.78 -5.64
N PHE A 38 -11.54 -16.35 -6.89
CA PHE A 38 -12.09 -17.18 -7.97
C PHE A 38 -11.02 -17.77 -8.90
N ARG A 39 -9.83 -18.09 -8.35
CA ARG A 39 -8.67 -18.62 -9.10
C ARG A 39 -8.93 -19.85 -9.97
N GLU A 40 -10.01 -20.60 -9.70
CA GLU A 40 -10.43 -21.76 -10.49
C GLU A 40 -10.75 -21.36 -11.95
N ARG A 41 -11.09 -20.08 -12.19
CA ARG A 41 -11.28 -19.52 -13.54
C ARG A 41 -9.99 -18.85 -14.02
N PRO A 42 -9.31 -19.35 -15.07
CA PRO A 42 -8.01 -18.84 -15.52
C PRO A 42 -8.00 -17.33 -15.81
N LEU A 43 -9.06 -16.81 -16.42
CA LEU A 43 -9.18 -15.38 -16.73
C LEU A 43 -9.20 -14.50 -15.47
N LEU A 44 -9.88 -14.93 -14.41
CA LEU A 44 -9.94 -14.19 -13.14
C LEU A 44 -8.61 -14.27 -12.38
N LEU A 45 -7.90 -15.40 -12.48
CA LEU A 45 -6.56 -15.52 -11.93
C LEU A 45 -5.59 -14.53 -12.61
N ILE A 46 -5.59 -14.49 -13.95
CA ILE A 46 -4.74 -13.56 -14.72
C ILE A 46 -5.09 -12.10 -14.37
N LEU A 47 -6.38 -11.77 -14.32
CA LEU A 47 -6.84 -10.44 -13.93
C LEU A 47 -6.38 -10.08 -12.50
N GLY A 48 -6.50 -11.03 -11.56
CA GLY A 48 -6.04 -10.85 -10.18
C GLY A 48 -4.55 -10.53 -10.12
N ILE A 49 -3.71 -11.35 -10.75
CA ILE A 49 -2.25 -11.13 -10.80
C ILE A 49 -1.93 -9.77 -11.43
N PHE A 50 -2.60 -9.41 -12.53
CA PHE A 50 -2.41 -8.15 -13.21
C PHE A 50 -2.78 -6.94 -12.32
N LEU A 51 -3.93 -7.00 -11.63
CA LEU A 51 -4.36 -5.94 -10.71
C LEU A 51 -3.41 -5.81 -9.51
N LEU A 52 -2.91 -6.93 -8.96
CA LEU A 52 -1.92 -6.91 -7.88
C LEU A 52 -0.58 -6.30 -8.36
N ALA A 53 -0.16 -6.59 -9.59
CA ALA A 53 1.03 -6.00 -10.18
C ALA A 53 0.89 -4.48 -10.39
N ILE A 54 -0.27 -4.03 -10.89
CA ILE A 54 -0.61 -2.60 -11.01
C ILE A 54 -0.60 -1.95 -9.63
N ASN A 55 -1.27 -2.56 -8.64
CA ASN A 55 -1.29 -2.04 -7.28
C ASN A 55 0.12 -1.78 -6.76
N ARG A 56 1.04 -2.74 -6.94
CA ARG A 56 2.43 -2.58 -6.51
C ARG A 56 3.13 -1.40 -7.21
N ALA A 57 2.87 -1.19 -8.50
CA ALA A 57 3.42 -0.07 -9.26
C ALA A 57 2.86 1.29 -8.80
N VAL A 58 1.62 1.34 -8.30
CA VAL A 58 0.98 2.56 -7.76
C VAL A 58 1.49 2.85 -6.35
N ILE A 59 1.43 1.88 -5.45
CA ILE A 59 1.60 2.10 -4.02
C ILE A 59 3.06 2.31 -3.62
N ALA A 60 4.00 1.64 -4.30
CA ALA A 60 5.42 1.72 -3.98
C ALA A 60 5.97 3.17 -4.06
N PRO A 61 5.87 3.89 -5.19
CA PRO A 61 6.34 5.28 -5.24
C PRO A 61 5.55 6.19 -4.29
N THR A 62 4.25 5.95 -4.13
CA THR A 62 3.38 6.76 -3.25
C THR A 62 3.80 6.68 -1.79
N ILE A 63 4.15 5.49 -1.28
CA ILE A 63 4.60 5.31 0.11
C ILE A 63 5.97 5.99 0.35
N PHE A 64 6.93 5.82 -0.57
CA PHE A 64 8.24 6.46 -0.42
C PHE A 64 8.12 7.99 -0.47
N ALA A 65 7.30 8.51 -1.37
CA ALA A 65 6.96 9.91 -1.39
C ALA A 65 6.36 10.31 -0.02
N LEU A 66 5.39 9.55 0.51
CA LEU A 66 4.72 9.82 1.81
C LEU A 66 5.71 10.01 2.94
N ILE A 67 6.71 9.15 3.03
CA ILE A 67 7.79 9.25 4.02
C ILE A 67 8.54 10.59 3.87
N GLY A 68 8.88 11.00 2.65
CA GLY A 68 9.55 12.28 2.41
C GLY A 68 8.74 13.51 2.85
N ASP A 69 7.41 13.47 2.76
CA ASP A 69 6.56 14.58 3.18
C ASP A 69 6.41 14.68 4.70
N VAL A 70 6.49 13.55 5.40
CA VAL A 70 6.33 13.51 6.87
C VAL A 70 7.66 13.53 7.62
N SER A 71 8.78 13.38 6.90
CA SER A 71 10.12 13.33 7.49
C SER A 71 10.89 14.64 7.29
N THR A 72 11.69 15.01 8.28
CA THR A 72 12.76 16.01 8.18
C THR A 72 14.08 15.32 7.82
N GLU A 73 15.12 16.10 7.50
CA GLU A 73 16.46 15.55 7.22
C GLU A 73 17.03 14.74 8.41
N LYS A 74 16.65 15.09 9.64
CA LYS A 74 17.12 14.42 10.85
C LYS A 74 16.49 13.04 11.09
N ASN A 75 15.29 12.78 10.57
CA ASN A 75 14.51 11.58 10.93
C ASN A 75 14.10 10.70 9.73
N ILE A 76 14.44 11.08 8.50
CA ILE A 76 14.08 10.34 7.29
C ILE A 76 14.63 8.90 7.29
N GLU A 77 15.84 8.69 7.82
CA GLU A 77 16.44 7.36 7.94
C GLU A 77 15.63 6.49 8.91
N ALA A 78 15.26 7.03 10.08
CA ALA A 78 14.47 6.32 11.08
C ALA A 78 13.07 5.95 10.56
N HIS A 79 12.37 6.87 9.87
CA HIS A 79 11.07 6.58 9.27
C HIS A 79 11.16 5.57 8.13
N THR A 80 12.22 5.62 7.33
CA THR A 80 12.47 4.64 6.27
C THR A 80 12.77 3.25 6.85
N ALA A 81 13.57 3.18 7.92
CA ALA A 81 13.83 1.93 8.63
C ALA A 81 12.54 1.35 9.25
N LEU A 82 11.70 2.19 9.85
CA LEU A 82 10.38 1.79 10.37
C LEU A 82 9.49 1.20 9.28
N LEU A 83 9.45 1.79 8.08
CA LEU A 83 8.72 1.24 6.95
C LEU A 83 9.21 -0.16 6.59
N TRP A 84 10.52 -0.35 6.45
CA TRP A 84 11.10 -1.65 6.10
C TRP A 84 10.83 -2.70 7.17
N MET A 85 10.94 -2.31 8.45
CA MET A 85 10.61 -3.19 9.57
C MET A 85 9.14 -3.63 9.51
N ALA A 86 8.21 -2.69 9.31
CA ALA A 86 6.79 -3.00 9.19
C ALA A 86 6.48 -3.92 7.99
N GLN A 87 7.14 -3.69 6.85
CA GLN A 87 7.01 -4.56 5.66
C GLN A 87 7.51 -5.98 5.95
N ASN A 88 8.67 -6.13 6.58
CA ASN A 88 9.23 -7.44 6.91
C ASN A 88 8.35 -8.19 7.91
N ILE A 89 7.82 -7.51 8.93
CA ILE A 89 6.83 -8.11 9.84
C ILE A 89 5.63 -8.62 9.04
N GLY A 90 5.07 -7.80 8.15
CA GLY A 90 3.95 -8.21 7.31
C GLY A 90 4.25 -9.44 6.44
N VAL A 91 5.42 -9.51 5.82
CA VAL A 91 5.85 -10.66 5.00
C VAL A 91 6.00 -11.93 5.86
N VAL A 92 6.69 -11.84 7.00
CA VAL A 92 6.88 -12.98 7.90
C VAL A 92 5.55 -13.47 8.45
N SER A 93 4.68 -12.56 8.92
CA SER A 93 3.34 -12.91 9.40
C SER A 93 2.52 -13.57 8.29
N ALA A 94 2.53 -13.04 7.07
CA ALA A 94 1.79 -13.63 5.95
C ALA A 94 2.29 -15.04 5.61
N LEU A 95 3.60 -15.28 5.63
CA LEU A 95 4.19 -16.61 5.38
C LEU A 95 3.73 -17.61 6.43
N ILE A 96 3.84 -17.26 7.72
CA ILE A 96 3.41 -18.12 8.84
C ILE A 96 1.92 -18.45 8.70
N PHE A 97 1.07 -17.43 8.52
CA PHE A 97 -0.38 -17.63 8.36
C PHE A 97 -0.73 -18.46 7.10
N SER A 98 0.05 -18.35 6.03
CA SER A 98 -0.21 -19.10 4.80
C SER A 98 0.06 -20.60 4.92
N GLY A 99 0.90 -21.02 5.87
CA GLY A 99 1.17 -22.44 6.15
C GLY A 99 0.01 -23.15 6.85
N GLU A 100 -0.76 -22.41 7.65
CA GLU A 100 -1.82 -22.96 8.52
C GLU A 100 -3.23 -22.83 7.92
N VAL A 101 -3.42 -21.94 6.93
CA VAL A 101 -4.75 -21.58 6.41
C VAL A 101 -4.91 -22.06 4.97
N GLN A 102 -6.09 -22.62 4.65
CA GLN A 102 -6.42 -22.95 3.27
C GLN A 102 -6.38 -21.70 2.38
N THR A 103 -5.90 -21.90 1.16
CA THR A 103 -5.60 -20.81 0.23
C THR A 103 -6.78 -19.91 -0.17
N LYS A 104 -8.03 -20.41 -0.17
CA LYS A 104 -9.22 -19.63 -0.54
C LYS A 104 -9.66 -18.66 0.58
N PRO A 105 -9.79 -19.09 1.85
CA PRO A 105 -9.97 -18.19 3.00
C PRO A 105 -8.91 -17.09 3.15
N ILE A 106 -7.65 -17.34 2.79
CA ILE A 106 -6.56 -16.35 2.89
C ILE A 106 -6.93 -15.05 2.15
N TYR A 107 -7.53 -15.13 0.96
CA TYR A 107 -7.92 -13.93 0.22
C TYR A 107 -9.01 -13.11 0.93
N LEU A 108 -9.97 -13.78 1.58
CA LEU A 108 -11.03 -13.09 2.35
C LEU A 108 -10.47 -12.43 3.61
N ILE A 109 -9.58 -13.12 4.33
CA ILE A 109 -8.87 -12.57 5.49
C ILE A 109 -8.04 -11.35 5.05
N SER A 110 -7.33 -11.44 3.93
CA SER A 110 -6.54 -10.33 3.38
C SER A 110 -7.41 -9.13 3.07
N ILE A 111 -8.58 -9.34 2.44
CA ILE A 111 -9.54 -8.27 2.15
C ILE A 111 -10.03 -7.63 3.45
N ALA A 112 -10.38 -8.41 4.47
CA ALA A 112 -10.82 -7.87 5.75
C ALA A 112 -9.74 -6.99 6.41
N ILE A 113 -8.49 -7.46 6.42
CA ILE A 113 -7.33 -6.69 6.93
C ILE A 113 -7.17 -5.37 6.16
N ILE A 114 -7.28 -5.39 4.84
CA ILE A 114 -7.16 -4.20 4.00
C ILE A 114 -8.29 -3.20 4.26
N VAL A 115 -9.53 -3.68 4.44
CA VAL A 115 -10.66 -2.80 4.77
C VAL A 115 -10.44 -2.14 6.13
N ILE A 116 -10.02 -2.92 7.13
CA ILE A 116 -9.72 -2.40 8.48
C ILE A 116 -8.57 -1.38 8.40
N SER A 117 -7.49 -1.69 7.69
CA SER A 117 -6.35 -0.78 7.57
C SER A 117 -6.73 0.51 6.84
N LEU A 118 -7.61 0.45 5.84
CA LEU A 118 -8.13 1.65 5.17
C LEU A 118 -8.93 2.52 6.14
N VAL A 119 -9.83 1.92 6.93
CA VAL A 119 -10.63 2.65 7.93
C VAL A 119 -9.74 3.38 8.93
N ILE A 120 -8.68 2.73 9.42
CA ILE A 120 -7.70 3.33 10.33
C ILE A 120 -6.90 4.44 9.64
N LEU A 121 -6.55 4.26 8.36
CA LEU A 121 -5.71 5.19 7.60
C LEU A 121 -6.46 6.46 7.15
N LEU A 122 -7.76 6.37 6.87
CA LEU A 122 -8.59 7.48 6.40
C LEU A 122 -8.52 8.76 7.26
N PRO A 123 -8.60 8.73 8.60
CA PRO A 123 -8.45 9.94 9.42
C PRO A 123 -7.04 10.53 9.32
N VAL A 124 -6.00 9.68 9.29
CA VAL A 124 -4.60 10.13 9.20
C VAL A 124 -4.34 10.84 7.87
N LEU A 125 -4.91 10.34 6.76
CA LEU A 125 -4.77 10.97 5.44
C LEU A 125 -5.48 12.32 5.30
N LYS A 126 -6.30 12.74 6.27
CA LYS A 126 -6.90 14.07 6.30
C LYS A 126 -6.00 15.11 6.96
N LEU A 127 -4.91 14.69 7.62
CA LEU A 127 -3.98 15.60 8.26
C LEU A 127 -3.13 16.35 7.23
N ASP A 128 -2.80 17.60 7.54
CA ASP A 128 -1.86 18.38 6.74
C ASP A 128 -0.42 18.06 7.16
N PHE A 129 0.17 17.09 6.46
CA PHE A 129 1.54 16.66 6.70
C PHE A 129 2.57 17.78 6.53
N LYS A 130 2.32 18.76 5.65
CA LYS A 130 3.24 19.89 5.47
C LYS A 130 3.24 20.79 6.70
N ALA A 131 2.06 21.11 7.23
CA ALA A 131 1.93 21.91 8.45
C ALA A 131 2.57 21.21 9.66
N ILE A 132 2.40 19.89 9.78
CA ILE A 132 3.01 19.10 10.86
C ILE A 132 4.54 19.08 10.74
N LYS A 133 5.08 18.81 9.55
CA LYS A 133 6.52 18.82 9.31
C LYS A 133 7.16 20.18 9.63
N LEU A 134 6.48 21.27 9.28
CA LEU A 134 6.99 22.62 9.53
C LEU A 134 7.07 22.92 11.04
N LYS A 135 6.07 22.50 11.83
CA LYS A 135 6.12 22.61 13.29
C LYS A 135 7.28 21.82 13.89
N LEU A 136 7.44 20.55 13.49
CA LEU A 136 8.52 19.68 13.98
C LEU A 136 9.92 20.13 13.57
N SER A 137 10.05 20.92 12.49
CA SER A 137 11.33 21.48 12.07
C SER A 137 11.76 22.74 12.84
N GLN A 138 10.82 23.35 13.59
CA GLN A 138 11.07 24.53 14.42
C GLN A 138 11.44 24.18 15.87
N GLU A 139 11.27 22.92 16.26
CA GLU A 139 11.73 22.32 17.53
C GLU A 139 13.15 21.73 17.38
#